data_AF-A0A945PLC4-F1
#
_entry.id   AF-A0A945PLC4-F1
#
_cell.length_a   1.000
_cell.length_b   1.000
_cell.length_c   1.000
_cell.angle_alpha   90.00
_cell.angle_beta   90.00
_cell.angle_gamma   90.00
#
_symmetry.space_group_name_H-M   'P 1'
#
loop_
_entity.id
_entity.type
_entity.pdbx_description
1 polymer ?
#
loop_
_entity_poly.entity_id
_entity_poly.type
_entity_poly.pdbx_seq_one_letter_code
_entity_poly.pdbx_strand_id
1 'polypeptide(L)'
;MRIMIPTVSLATVGIAASLFASYGQPTTPPAPVQAVEVPVEVYRPSWQCPDCLPEEKYVLEQLQEKTRITDPNAIATILGNIKQESKFIPNICEGGARVSYSDCRSGGYGLIQWTSIGRYNNLGRFATKFGYDPSSLEGQTAYMINESVFQRYLPEFEGSGRTISQYMVPAYYWLGWGIKGNREIYANQYHAKLIWA
;
A
#
# COMPACT_ATOMS: atom_id res chain seq x y z
N MET A 1 -51.22 -55.61 54.58
CA MET A 1 -51.24 -57.03 54.17
C MET A 1 -49.79 -57.50 54.02
N ARG A 2 -49.37 -58.53 54.79
CA ARG A 2 -48.12 -59.34 54.71
C ARG A 2 -46.77 -58.56 54.68
N ILE A 3 -46.02 -58.43 55.78
CA ILE A 3 -45.14 -59.41 56.49
C ILE A 3 -44.08 -60.09 55.60
N MET A 4 -42.79 -59.83 55.91
CA MET A 4 -41.62 -60.76 56.03
C MET A 4 -40.32 -59.90 56.12
N ILE A 5 -39.66 -59.69 57.28
CA ILE A 5 -38.72 -60.54 58.10
C ILE A 5 -37.37 -60.81 57.34
N PRO A 6 -36.15 -60.85 57.96
CA PRO A 6 -35.39 -59.82 58.69
C PRO A 6 -33.82 -59.91 58.47
N THR A 7 -33.06 -59.21 59.33
CA THR A 7 -31.72 -59.53 59.90
C THR A 7 -30.37 -59.25 59.19
N VAL A 8 -29.42 -58.89 60.08
CA VAL A 8 -27.94 -58.99 60.08
C VAL A 8 -27.20 -57.69 59.68
N SER A 9 -26.86 -56.82 60.64
CA SER A 9 -25.56 -56.65 61.35
C SER A 9 -24.57 -55.78 60.54
N LEU A 10 -23.70 -54.92 61.10
CA LEU A 10 -22.79 -55.08 62.23
C LEU A 10 -22.10 -53.72 62.55
N ALA A 11 -21.69 -53.56 63.81
CA ALA A 11 -20.55 -52.79 64.37
C ALA A 11 -20.49 -51.25 64.18
N THR A 12 -20.70 -50.41 65.20
CA THR A 12 -19.98 -50.15 66.47
C THR A 12 -18.58 -49.51 66.37
N VAL A 13 -18.55 -48.28 66.88
CA VAL A 13 -17.58 -47.73 67.84
C VAL A 13 -16.25 -47.19 67.30
N GLY A 14 -15.95 -45.95 67.73
CA GLY A 14 -14.58 -45.48 67.87
C GLY A 14 -14.46 -43.97 67.75
N ILE A 15 -14.77 -43.23 68.80
CA ILE A 15 -14.33 -41.83 68.94
C ILE A 15 -12.83 -41.87 69.27
N ALA A 16 -12.01 -41.23 68.44
CA ALA A 16 -10.66 -40.84 68.79
C ALA A 16 -10.44 -39.40 68.33
N ALA A 17 -10.22 -38.50 69.29
CA ALA A 17 -9.85 -37.12 69.05
C ALA A 17 -8.42 -37.07 68.49
N SER A 18 -8.24 -36.39 67.36
CA SER A 18 -6.93 -36.10 66.77
C SER A 18 -6.79 -34.59 66.55
N LEU A 19 -5.80 -34.03 67.25
CA LEU A 19 -5.25 -32.69 67.02
C LEU A 19 -4.66 -32.65 65.61
N PHE A 20 -5.23 -31.84 64.72
CA PHE A 20 -4.59 -31.54 63.44
C PHE A 20 -4.02 -30.13 63.48
N ALA A 21 -2.69 -30.07 63.43
CA ALA A 21 -1.91 -28.87 63.14
C ALA A 21 -2.42 -28.19 61.87
N SER A 22 -2.51 -26.86 61.88
CA SER A 22 -2.83 -26.08 60.68
C SER A 22 -1.65 -26.16 59.70
N TYR A 23 -1.65 -27.14 58.82
CA TYR A 23 -0.81 -27.14 57.64
C TYR A 23 -1.26 -25.99 56.74
N GLY A 24 -0.35 -25.06 56.45
CA GLY A 24 -0.58 -23.96 55.52
C GLY A 24 -1.10 -24.49 54.18
N GLN A 25 -2.11 -23.81 53.63
CA GLN A 25 -2.66 -24.16 52.32
C GLN A 25 -1.55 -24.15 51.26
N PRO A 26 -1.49 -25.14 50.35
CA PRO A 26 -0.62 -25.07 49.19
C PRO A 26 -1.02 -23.87 48.33
N THR A 27 -0.10 -22.94 48.09
CA THR A 27 -0.31 -21.83 47.16
C THR A 27 -0.51 -22.39 45.76
N THR A 28 -1.64 -22.06 45.12
CA THR A 28 -1.91 -22.39 43.72
C THR A 28 -0.81 -21.85 42.82
N PRO A 29 -0.29 -22.64 41.85
CA PRO A 29 0.65 -22.15 40.85
C PRO A 29 0.05 -20.96 40.08
N PRO A 30 0.85 -19.94 39.73
CA PRO A 30 0.38 -18.82 38.92
C PRO A 30 -0.10 -19.32 37.56
N ALA A 31 -1.22 -18.76 37.09
CA ALA A 31 -1.82 -19.12 35.80
C ALA A 31 -0.82 -18.91 34.64
N PRO A 32 -0.84 -19.75 33.59
CA PRO A 32 0.03 -19.59 32.44
C PRO A 32 -0.26 -18.25 31.75
N VAL A 33 0.78 -17.42 31.62
CA VAL A 33 0.71 -16.16 30.88
C VAL A 33 0.45 -16.50 29.41
N GLN A 34 -0.72 -16.13 28.88
CA GLN A 34 -1.01 -16.28 27.47
C GLN A 34 -0.04 -15.39 26.68
N ALA A 35 0.81 -16.00 25.86
CA ALA A 35 1.70 -15.27 24.96
C ALA A 35 0.84 -14.53 23.93
N VAL A 36 0.86 -13.20 23.97
CA VAL A 36 0.28 -12.38 22.90
C VAL A 36 1.20 -12.51 21.70
N GLU A 37 0.78 -13.23 20.67
CA GLU A 37 1.48 -13.26 19.38
C GLU A 37 1.42 -11.85 18.77
N VAL A 38 2.52 -11.10 18.88
CA VAL A 38 2.70 -9.85 18.16
C VAL A 38 2.89 -10.20 16.68
N PRO A 39 2.04 -9.73 15.76
CA PRO A 39 2.27 -9.92 14.34
C PRO A 39 3.61 -9.30 13.98
N VAL A 40 4.56 -10.13 13.57
CA VAL A 40 5.83 -9.65 13.00
C VAL A 40 5.50 -9.16 11.59
N GLU A 41 5.27 -7.86 11.43
CA GLU A 41 5.26 -7.26 10.10
C GLU A 41 6.65 -7.48 9.48
N VAL A 42 6.71 -8.28 8.43
CA VAL A 42 7.94 -8.53 7.68
C VAL A 42 8.32 -7.23 6.98
N TYR A 43 9.25 -6.50 7.58
CA TYR A 43 9.80 -5.29 6.98
C TYR A 43 10.52 -5.64 5.68
N ARG A 44 9.99 -5.18 4.55
CA ARG A 44 10.64 -5.27 3.24
C ARG A 44 11.20 -3.89 2.90
N PRO A 45 12.53 -3.73 2.84
CA PRO A 45 13.11 -2.44 2.52
C PRO A 45 12.65 -2.01 1.12
N SER A 46 12.46 -0.71 0.97
CA SER A 46 11.95 -0.08 -0.25
C SER A 46 12.49 1.34 -0.36
N TRP A 47 12.39 1.93 -1.55
CA TRP A 47 12.73 3.34 -1.73
C TRP A 47 11.69 4.22 -1.04
N GLN A 48 12.16 5.07 -0.15
CA GLN A 48 11.38 6.06 0.58
C GLN A 48 11.75 7.46 0.13
N CYS A 49 10.84 8.41 0.31
CA CYS A 49 11.10 9.84 0.14
C CYS A 49 10.52 10.62 1.33
N PRO A 50 11.24 10.72 2.47
CA PRO A 50 10.72 11.33 3.69
C PRO A 50 10.25 12.78 3.50
N ASP A 51 10.96 13.55 2.67
CA ASP A 51 10.70 14.96 2.40
C ASP A 51 9.72 15.19 1.23
N CYS A 52 9.18 14.12 0.64
CA CYS A 52 8.15 14.23 -0.39
C CYS A 52 6.77 14.56 0.20
N LEU A 53 5.91 15.15 -0.63
CA LEU A 53 4.50 15.38 -0.31
C LEU A 53 3.74 14.06 -0.16
N PRO A 54 2.59 14.04 0.56
CA PRO A 54 1.77 12.84 0.71
C PRO A 54 1.40 12.18 -0.62
N GLU A 55 1.07 12.98 -1.64
CA GLU A 55 0.68 12.48 -2.95
C GLU A 55 1.86 11.84 -3.71
N GLU A 56 3.05 12.43 -3.55
CA GLU A 56 4.30 11.91 -4.12
C GLU A 56 4.69 10.58 -3.48
N LYS A 57 4.56 10.48 -2.14
CA LYS A 57 4.80 9.26 -1.37
C LYS A 57 3.84 8.15 -1.76
N TYR A 58 2.55 8.46 -1.89
CA TYR A 58 1.53 7.51 -2.32
C TYR A 58 1.86 6.92 -3.70
N VAL A 59 2.22 7.77 -4.68
CA VAL A 59 2.60 7.28 -6.01
C VAL A 59 3.87 6.42 -5.95
N LEU A 60 4.87 6.83 -5.19
CA LEU A 60 6.12 6.07 -4.99
C LEU A 60 5.85 4.67 -4.42
N GLU A 61 5.02 4.59 -3.38
CA GLU A 61 4.60 3.33 -2.77
C GLU A 61 3.87 2.45 -3.79
N GLN A 62 2.85 2.98 -4.46
CA GLN A 62 2.06 2.21 -5.44
C GLN A 62 2.89 1.73 -6.64
N LEU A 63 3.87 2.51 -7.10
CA LEU A 63 4.79 2.04 -8.14
C LEU A 63 5.57 0.81 -7.68
N GLN A 64 6.13 0.82 -6.46
CA GLN A 64 6.92 -0.29 -5.94
C GLN A 64 6.07 -1.50 -5.57
N GLU A 65 4.84 -1.30 -5.09
CA GLU A 65 3.92 -2.38 -4.76
C GLU A 65 3.35 -3.11 -5.99
N LYS A 66 3.05 -2.35 -7.06
CA LYS A 66 2.30 -2.87 -8.21
C LYS A 66 3.18 -3.19 -9.41
N THR A 67 4.48 -2.95 -9.33
CA THR A 67 5.44 -3.22 -10.41
C THR A 67 6.72 -3.87 -9.86
N ARG A 68 7.66 -4.23 -10.74
CA ARG A 68 9.00 -4.67 -10.34
C ARG A 68 10.07 -3.59 -10.53
N ILE A 69 9.67 -2.31 -10.57
CA ILE A 69 10.62 -1.20 -10.70
C ILE A 69 11.40 -1.09 -9.39
N THR A 70 12.70 -1.38 -9.46
CA THR A 70 13.60 -1.38 -8.29
C THR A 70 14.75 -0.38 -8.43
N ASP A 71 15.04 0.11 -9.64
CA ASP A 71 16.09 1.08 -9.89
C ASP A 71 15.64 2.49 -9.45
N PRO A 72 16.38 3.17 -8.54
CA PRO A 72 16.03 4.51 -8.09
C PRO A 72 16.01 5.54 -9.22
N ASN A 73 16.82 5.38 -10.27
CA ASN A 73 16.81 6.27 -11.44
C ASN A 73 15.51 6.13 -12.23
N ALA A 74 14.97 4.91 -12.34
CA ALA A 74 13.69 4.67 -13.00
C ALA A 74 12.53 5.27 -12.20
N ILE A 75 12.49 5.02 -10.88
CA ILE A 75 11.50 5.59 -9.97
C ILE A 75 11.53 7.12 -10.04
N ALA A 76 12.71 7.71 -9.87
CA ALA A 76 12.87 9.16 -9.91
C ALA A 76 12.48 9.75 -11.28
N THR A 77 12.74 9.04 -12.37
CA THR A 77 12.30 9.44 -13.71
C THR A 77 10.78 9.50 -13.81
N ILE A 78 10.06 8.49 -13.31
CA ILE A 78 8.59 8.47 -13.34
C ILE A 78 8.03 9.61 -12.48
N LEU A 79 8.53 9.79 -11.25
CA LEU A 79 8.09 10.86 -10.35
C LEU A 79 8.39 12.25 -10.93
N GLY A 80 9.57 12.45 -11.52
CA GLY A 80 9.95 13.71 -12.17
C GLY A 80 9.06 14.07 -13.35
N ASN A 81 8.58 13.05 -14.08
CA ASN A 81 7.62 13.25 -15.16
C ASN A 81 6.24 13.65 -14.65
N ILE A 82 5.70 12.96 -13.65
CA ILE A 82 4.42 13.33 -13.02
C ILE A 82 4.49 14.75 -12.43
N LYS A 83 5.63 15.12 -11.83
CA LYS A 83 5.88 16.47 -11.33
C LYS A 83 5.78 17.53 -12.42
N GLN A 84 6.34 17.25 -13.60
CA GLN A 84 6.27 18.15 -14.74
C GLN A 84 4.84 18.28 -15.27
N GLU A 85 4.10 17.18 -15.37
CA GLU A 85 2.75 17.18 -15.97
C GLU A 85 1.73 17.88 -15.09
N SER A 86 1.75 17.62 -13.79
CA SER A 86 0.63 18.00 -12.92
C SER A 86 1.06 18.51 -11.54
N LYS A 87 2.32 18.34 -11.16
CA LYS A 87 2.75 18.48 -9.76
C LYS A 87 2.00 17.54 -8.80
N PHE A 88 1.64 16.34 -9.26
CA PHE A 88 0.87 15.34 -8.51
C PHE A 88 -0.56 15.76 -8.18
N ILE A 89 -1.11 16.62 -9.03
CA ILE A 89 -2.46 17.14 -8.87
C ILE A 89 -3.39 16.35 -9.81
N PRO A 90 -4.32 15.52 -9.29
CA PRO A 90 -5.14 14.66 -10.14
C PRO A 90 -6.26 15.41 -10.87
N ASN A 91 -6.81 16.49 -10.28
CA ASN A 91 -7.93 17.23 -10.89
C ASN A 91 -7.47 18.52 -11.62
N ILE A 92 -6.29 18.51 -12.24
CA ILE A 92 -5.79 19.62 -13.06
C ILE A 92 -6.05 19.37 -14.54
N CYS A 93 -6.72 20.31 -15.19
CA CYS A 93 -6.89 20.34 -16.64
C CYS A 93 -5.79 21.23 -17.25
N GLU A 94 -5.48 20.97 -18.52
CA GLU A 94 -4.52 21.77 -19.28
C GLU A 94 -4.84 23.28 -19.18
N GLY A 95 -3.81 24.10 -19.04
CA GLY A 95 -3.95 25.52 -18.70
C GLY A 95 -4.09 25.79 -17.19
N GLY A 96 -4.16 24.76 -16.35
CA GLY A 96 -4.04 24.87 -14.89
C GLY A 96 -5.37 24.93 -14.12
N ALA A 97 -6.51 24.79 -14.80
CA ALA A 97 -7.82 24.82 -14.15
C ALA A 97 -8.02 23.58 -13.25
N ARG A 98 -8.57 23.79 -12.04
CA ARG A 98 -8.89 22.71 -11.10
C ARG A 98 -10.34 22.30 -11.26
N VAL A 99 -10.58 21.20 -11.97
CA VAL A 99 -11.91 20.79 -12.42
C VAL A 99 -12.08 19.28 -12.31
N SER A 100 -13.33 18.81 -12.22
CA SER A 100 -13.63 17.38 -12.27
C SER A 100 -13.25 16.79 -13.63
N TYR A 101 -13.10 15.45 -13.68
CA TYR A 101 -12.90 14.72 -14.93
C TYR A 101 -13.88 15.20 -16.01
N SER A 102 -15.19 15.16 -15.76
CA SER A 102 -16.22 15.55 -16.75
C SER A 102 -16.15 17.01 -17.22
N ASP A 103 -15.47 17.88 -16.49
CA ASP A 103 -15.40 19.32 -16.81
C ASP A 103 -14.13 19.72 -17.56
N CYS A 104 -13.13 18.83 -17.66
CA CYS A 104 -11.97 19.03 -18.53
C CYS A 104 -12.33 18.66 -19.98
N ARG A 105 -12.97 19.59 -20.69
CA ARG A 105 -13.56 19.33 -22.02
C ARG A 105 -12.56 19.36 -23.18
N SER A 106 -11.34 19.85 -22.95
CA SER A 106 -10.28 19.97 -23.96
C SER A 106 -8.90 19.98 -23.32
N GLY A 107 -7.91 19.42 -24.01
CA GLY A 107 -6.52 19.35 -23.54
C GLY A 107 -6.23 18.12 -22.68
N GLY A 108 -5.09 18.14 -22.00
CA GLY A 108 -4.66 17.13 -21.04
C GLY A 108 -5.37 17.20 -19.68
N TYR A 109 -5.51 16.05 -19.02
CA TYR A 109 -6.11 15.95 -17.71
C TYR A 109 -5.26 15.13 -16.73
N GLY A 110 -5.20 15.58 -15.49
CA GLY A 110 -4.71 14.83 -14.33
C GLY A 110 -3.22 14.53 -14.29
N LEU A 111 -2.86 13.49 -13.54
CA LEU A 111 -1.50 13.21 -13.06
C LEU A 111 -0.44 13.25 -14.16
N ILE A 112 -0.76 12.68 -15.32
CA ILE A 112 0.17 12.59 -16.45
C ILE A 112 -0.33 13.34 -17.69
N GLN A 113 -1.30 14.24 -17.52
CA GLN A 113 -1.93 15.01 -18.60
C GLN A 113 -2.37 14.11 -19.76
N TRP A 114 -3.36 13.25 -19.52
CA TRP A 114 -3.94 12.40 -20.59
C TRP A 114 -4.59 13.25 -21.68
N THR A 115 -3.84 13.55 -22.73
CA THR A 115 -4.27 14.37 -23.88
C THR A 115 -4.96 13.55 -24.97
N SER A 116 -4.60 12.26 -25.08
CA SER A 116 -5.23 11.38 -26.07
C SER A 116 -6.65 11.03 -25.65
N ILE A 117 -7.63 11.31 -26.51
CA ILE A 117 -9.06 11.03 -26.24
C ILE A 117 -9.30 9.58 -25.79
N GLY A 118 -8.55 8.62 -26.35
CA GLY A 118 -8.63 7.21 -25.99
C GLY A 118 -8.17 6.93 -24.55
N ARG A 119 -7.05 7.51 -24.11
CA ARG A 119 -6.54 7.33 -22.74
C ARG A 119 -7.41 8.06 -21.74
N TYR A 120 -7.83 9.29 -22.06
CA TYR A 120 -8.76 10.06 -21.25
C TYR A 120 -10.08 9.30 -21.03
N ASN A 121 -10.74 8.80 -22.09
CA ASN A 121 -11.96 8.03 -21.95
C ASN A 121 -11.77 6.71 -21.19
N ASN A 122 -10.59 6.08 -21.35
CA ASN A 122 -10.27 4.85 -20.64
C ASN A 122 -10.02 5.08 -19.15
N LEU A 123 -9.55 6.26 -18.73
CA LEU A 123 -9.52 6.64 -17.31
C LEU A 123 -10.93 6.58 -16.70
N GLY A 124 -11.91 7.24 -17.32
CA GLY A 124 -13.29 7.21 -16.83
C GLY A 124 -13.90 5.81 -16.80
N ARG A 125 -13.64 4.99 -17.83
CA ARG A 125 -14.09 3.58 -17.89
C ARG A 125 -13.42 2.72 -16.83
N PHE A 126 -12.12 2.88 -16.63
CA PHE A 126 -11.36 2.17 -15.61
C PHE A 126 -11.89 2.53 -14.22
N ALA A 127 -12.05 3.82 -13.94
CA ALA A 127 -12.57 4.31 -12.67
C ALA A 127 -13.96 3.74 -12.37
N THR A 128 -14.87 3.77 -13.35
CA THR A 128 -16.20 3.17 -13.24
C THR A 128 -16.13 1.67 -12.97
N LYS A 129 -15.27 0.93 -13.68
CA LYS A 129 -15.17 -0.53 -13.55
C LYS A 129 -14.64 -0.97 -12.18
N PHE A 130 -13.69 -0.23 -11.63
CA PHE A 130 -12.99 -0.61 -10.40
C PHE A 130 -13.42 0.20 -9.17
N GLY A 131 -14.42 1.07 -9.30
CA GLY A 131 -14.98 1.83 -8.17
C GLY A 131 -14.10 2.99 -7.71
N TYR A 132 -13.31 3.58 -8.61
CA TYR A 132 -12.53 4.78 -8.31
C TYR A 132 -13.25 6.05 -8.76
N ASP A 133 -12.86 7.19 -8.17
CA ASP A 133 -13.12 8.51 -8.74
C ASP A 133 -12.04 8.84 -9.80
N PRO A 134 -12.39 9.15 -11.07
CA PRO A 134 -11.40 9.51 -12.09
C PRO A 134 -10.67 10.84 -11.80
N SER A 135 -11.12 11.63 -10.82
CA SER A 135 -10.47 12.87 -10.38
C SER A 135 -9.60 12.69 -9.12
N SER A 136 -9.53 11.47 -8.57
CA SER A 136 -8.75 11.13 -7.36
C SER A 136 -7.32 10.74 -7.68
N LEU A 137 -6.42 10.88 -6.70
CA LEU A 137 -5.04 10.43 -6.81
C LEU A 137 -4.99 8.91 -6.98
N GLU A 138 -5.72 8.20 -6.13
CA GLU A 138 -5.76 6.75 -6.05
C GLU A 138 -6.23 6.13 -7.37
N GLY A 139 -7.35 6.64 -7.90
CA GLY A 139 -7.91 6.16 -9.16
C GLY A 139 -6.99 6.42 -10.35
N GLN A 140 -6.37 7.60 -10.39
CA GLN A 140 -5.45 7.96 -11.46
C GLN A 140 -4.12 7.21 -11.38
N THR A 141 -3.56 6.99 -10.19
CA THR A 141 -2.36 6.15 -10.00
C THR A 141 -2.64 4.70 -10.39
N ALA A 142 -3.78 4.15 -9.96
CA ALA A 142 -4.19 2.80 -10.35
C ALA A 142 -4.36 2.69 -11.87
N TYR A 143 -5.03 3.64 -12.52
CA TYR A 143 -5.18 3.65 -13.96
C TYR A 143 -3.84 3.79 -14.69
N MET A 144 -3.01 4.75 -14.28
CA MET A 144 -1.69 5.00 -14.84
C MET A 144 -0.82 3.73 -14.85
N ILE A 145 -0.80 2.99 -13.75
CA ILE A 145 -0.03 1.74 -13.65
C ILE A 145 -0.64 0.66 -14.55
N ASN A 146 -1.96 0.61 -14.72
CA ASN A 146 -2.64 -0.47 -15.46
C ASN A 146 -2.96 -0.14 -16.93
N GLU A 147 -2.72 1.08 -17.40
CA GLU A 147 -3.02 1.45 -18.79
C GLU A 147 -2.08 0.73 -19.76
N SER A 148 -2.57 0.47 -20.98
CA SER A 148 -1.83 -0.30 -21.99
C SER A 148 -0.51 0.35 -22.42
N VAL A 149 -0.42 1.69 -22.38
CA VAL A 149 0.79 2.42 -22.78
C VAL A 149 1.87 2.26 -21.73
N PHE A 150 1.56 2.49 -20.45
CA PHE A 150 2.54 2.28 -19.38
C PHE A 150 2.99 0.83 -19.32
N GLN A 151 2.07 -0.13 -19.35
CA GLN A 151 2.39 -1.56 -19.35
C GLN A 151 3.27 -2.00 -20.52
N ARG A 152 3.14 -1.37 -21.69
CA ARG A 152 4.02 -1.64 -22.84
C ARG A 152 5.47 -1.25 -22.58
N TYR A 153 5.70 -0.14 -21.86
CA TYR A 153 7.04 0.38 -21.57
C TYR A 153 7.54 0.04 -20.17
N LEU A 154 6.68 -0.54 -19.32
CA LEU A 154 7.04 -0.98 -17.97
C LEU A 154 8.31 -1.85 -17.94
N PRO A 155 8.52 -2.82 -18.84
CA PRO A 155 9.76 -3.61 -18.84
C PRO A 155 11.04 -2.77 -18.98
N GLU A 156 10.98 -1.61 -19.64
CA GLU A 156 12.12 -0.70 -19.79
C GLU A 156 12.45 0.06 -18.50
N PHE A 157 11.48 0.19 -17.59
CA PHE A 157 11.65 0.77 -16.25
C PHE A 157 11.98 -0.28 -15.19
N GLU A 158 11.54 -1.54 -15.39
CA GLU A 158 11.87 -2.66 -14.50
C GLU A 158 13.31 -3.16 -14.67
N GLY A 159 13.95 -2.86 -15.80
CA GLY A 159 15.40 -3.03 -15.96
C GLY A 159 16.20 -2.08 -15.08
N SER A 160 17.47 -2.41 -14.83
CA SER A 160 18.37 -1.64 -13.95
C SER A 160 19.64 -1.15 -14.67
N GLY A 161 20.32 -0.18 -14.07
CA GLY A 161 21.67 0.27 -14.45
C GLY A 161 21.69 1.36 -15.51
N ARG A 162 20.53 1.94 -15.86
CA ARG A 162 20.46 3.10 -16.76
C ARG A 162 20.54 4.40 -15.98
N THR A 163 21.08 5.43 -16.62
CA THR A 163 21.02 6.80 -16.09
C THR A 163 19.61 7.36 -16.19
N ILE A 164 19.31 8.40 -15.41
CA ILE A 164 18.04 9.16 -15.54
C ILE A 164 17.81 9.61 -16.99
N SER A 165 18.85 10.10 -17.66
CA SER A 165 18.75 10.54 -19.06
C SER A 165 18.35 9.40 -20.00
N GLN A 166 18.85 8.18 -19.76
CA GLN A 166 18.47 7.00 -20.53
C GLN A 166 17.03 6.57 -20.24
N TYR A 167 16.56 6.64 -18.99
CA TYR A 167 15.15 6.37 -18.64
C TYR A 167 14.17 7.43 -19.19
N MET A 168 14.64 8.61 -19.60
CA MET A 168 13.78 9.59 -20.28
C MET A 168 13.29 9.09 -21.64
N VAL A 169 13.97 8.12 -22.27
CA VAL A 169 13.54 7.54 -23.55
C VAL A 169 12.24 6.74 -23.41
N PRO A 170 12.14 5.70 -22.55
CA PRO A 170 10.86 5.02 -22.33
C PRO A 170 9.79 5.95 -21.74
N ALA A 171 10.17 6.94 -20.93
CA ALA A 171 9.22 7.94 -20.44
C ALA A 171 8.64 8.80 -21.58
N TYR A 172 9.45 9.15 -22.59
CA TYR A 172 8.98 9.87 -23.77
C TYR A 172 7.94 9.05 -24.53
N TYR A 173 8.17 7.75 -24.71
CA TYR A 173 7.19 6.90 -25.39
C TYR A 173 5.93 6.64 -24.57
N TRP A 174 6.02 6.69 -23.25
CA TRP A 174 4.87 6.58 -22.38
C TRP A 174 3.98 7.84 -22.40
N LEU A 175 4.58 9.03 -22.38
CA LEU A 175 3.84 10.30 -22.23
C LEU A 175 3.63 11.06 -23.54
N GLY A 176 4.60 11.05 -24.45
CA GLY A 176 4.50 11.69 -25.77
C GLY A 176 4.63 13.22 -25.75
N TRP A 177 5.60 13.77 -25.00
CA TRP A 177 5.79 15.23 -24.93
C TRP A 177 6.47 15.80 -26.20
N GLY A 178 6.04 16.98 -26.66
CA GLY A 178 6.77 17.73 -27.70
C GLY A 178 8.02 18.43 -27.17
N ILE A 179 7.94 18.97 -25.94
CA ILE A 179 9.04 19.65 -25.26
C ILE A 179 9.31 18.93 -23.94
N LYS A 180 10.58 18.56 -23.70
CA LYS A 180 10.99 17.83 -22.49
C LYS A 180 10.76 18.63 -21.21
N GLY A 181 10.95 19.95 -21.24
CA GLY A 181 10.83 20.79 -20.05
C GLY A 181 11.81 20.37 -18.94
N ASN A 182 11.37 20.46 -17.68
CA ASN A 182 12.20 20.21 -16.50
C ASN A 182 12.14 18.76 -15.99
N ARG A 183 11.60 17.82 -16.78
CA ARG A 183 11.42 16.40 -16.38
C ARG A 183 12.68 15.78 -15.78
N GLU A 184 13.81 15.96 -16.46
CA GLU A 184 15.10 15.42 -16.02
C GLU A 184 15.65 16.16 -14.81
N ILE A 185 15.40 17.47 -14.69
CA ILE A 185 15.76 18.23 -13.49
C ILE A 185 14.98 17.70 -12.28
N TYR A 186 13.65 17.55 -12.41
CA TYR A 186 12.82 16.98 -11.35
C TYR A 186 13.20 15.54 -11.03
N ALA A 187 13.53 14.73 -12.03
CA ALA A 187 14.01 13.37 -11.79
C ALA A 187 15.31 13.35 -10.97
N ASN A 188 16.29 14.19 -11.30
CA ASN A 188 17.51 14.32 -10.47
C ASN A 188 17.18 14.77 -9.04
N GLN A 189 16.22 15.68 -8.87
CA GLN A 189 15.77 16.13 -7.54
C GLN A 189 15.09 15.02 -6.74
N TYR A 190 14.25 14.18 -7.35
CA TYR A 190 13.67 13.03 -6.66
C TYR A 190 14.74 12.01 -6.33
N HIS A 191 15.65 11.69 -7.25
CA HIS A 191 16.74 10.75 -6.99
C HIS A 191 17.55 11.15 -5.76
N ALA A 192 17.88 12.44 -5.62
CA ALA A 192 18.60 12.96 -4.46
C ALA A 192 17.83 12.86 -3.12
N LYS A 193 16.49 12.70 -3.17
CA LYS A 193 15.62 12.54 -2.00
C LYS A 193 15.29 11.08 -1.68
N LEU A 194 15.56 10.16 -2.61
CA LEU A 194 15.27 8.74 -2.40
C LEU A 194 16.29 8.14 -1.43
N ILE A 195 15.78 7.51 -0.39
CA ILE A 195 16.58 6.72 0.55
C ILE A 195 16.10 5.28 0.50
N TRP A 196 17.05 4.34 0.48
CA TRP A 196 16.72 2.94 0.68
C TRP A 196 16.59 2.72 2.18
N ALA A 197 15.37 2.46 2.64
CA ALA A 197 15.09 2.20 4.04
C ALA A 197 14.31 0.91 4.13
#